data_AF-A0A0B8T6E1-F1
#
_entry.id   AF-A0A0B8T6E1-F1
#
_cell.length_a   1.000
_cell.length_b   1.000
_cell.length_c   1.000
_cell.angle_alpha   90.00
_cell.angle_beta   90.00
_cell.angle_gamma   90.00
#
_symmetry.space_group_name_H-M   'P 1'
#
loop_
_entity.id
_entity.type
_entity.pdbx_description
1 polymer ?
#
loop_
_entity_poly.entity_id
_entity_poly.type
_entity_poly.pdbx_seq_one_letter_code
_entity_poly.pdbx_strand_id
1 'polypeptide(L)'
;MSTRKITLPEDWVVVLLGLGTIFLSLLGLIVPKPNFNWTNVSEFQTTVLQSANLQAIGYQFLLVLLTAVIGALLLGKSIRATVIVVPVVFLLSLIALFFAGNSVVKEFNLEAVIFSLAIGLLISNLFKLPIWFKAVLNAEFYVKIGLILLGTSVIFGDILEAGARGLVQALLVVLSVWYFAFWLCKKLKIDKEMSLMLSSAVSICGVSAAIATSGAIEGDSKKLSYVISLVLITAIPMMIFMPYIADWMGLSQAVTGAWLGGSIDTTGAVVASGSLVGEEALKISTIVKFSQNVLLGIAAFAISIYWTYNSAKKAEHVEKPTLSIIWERFPKFVLGFVFASLLFSFAVSEDTYANVKDSLKSIQGLWFALAFTSIGLETNIKDLFGHESKKPLYAFLIAQTFNIAITLVIAVILFG
;
A
#
# COMPACT_ATOMS: atom_id res chain seq x y z
N MET A 1 14.40 -9.27 -36.09
CA MET A 1 15.11 -9.17 -34.79
C MET A 1 14.13 -8.66 -33.76
N SER A 2 13.66 -9.53 -32.86
CA SER A 2 12.85 -9.12 -31.71
C SER A 2 13.77 -8.35 -30.76
N THR A 3 13.65 -7.02 -30.74
CA THR A 3 14.30 -6.20 -29.71
C THR A 3 13.72 -6.63 -28.37
N ARG A 4 14.46 -7.43 -27.59
CA ARG A 4 14.13 -7.70 -26.19
C ARG A 4 14.05 -6.34 -25.49
N LYS A 5 12.83 -5.85 -25.27
CA LYS A 5 12.61 -4.70 -24.39
C LYS A 5 13.12 -5.12 -23.02
N ILE A 6 14.16 -4.47 -22.54
CA ILE A 6 14.65 -4.66 -21.17
C ILE A 6 13.56 -4.08 -20.26
N THR A 7 12.65 -4.93 -19.77
CA THR A 7 11.62 -4.55 -18.81
C THR A 7 12.20 -4.74 -17.42
N LEU A 8 12.39 -3.64 -16.69
CA LEU A 8 12.78 -3.70 -15.28
C LEU A 8 11.57 -4.15 -14.44
N PRO A 9 11.77 -4.92 -13.35
CA PRO A 9 10.70 -5.21 -12.41
C PRO A 9 10.14 -3.92 -11.80
N GLU A 10 8.83 -3.87 -11.57
CA GLU A 10 8.14 -2.67 -11.06
C GLU A 10 8.77 -2.10 -9.80
N ASP A 11 9.12 -2.97 -8.85
CA ASP A 11 9.76 -2.58 -7.60
C ASP A 11 11.09 -1.81 -7.80
N TRP A 12 11.87 -2.12 -8.84
CA TRP A 12 13.10 -1.38 -9.14
C TRP A 12 12.82 -0.07 -9.86
N VAL A 13 11.79 -0.04 -10.71
CA VAL A 13 11.35 1.19 -11.38
C VAL A 13 10.88 2.22 -10.35
N VAL A 14 10.06 1.81 -9.36
CA VAL A 14 9.62 2.71 -8.30
C VAL A 14 10.77 3.18 -7.40
N VAL A 15 11.76 2.31 -7.12
CA VAL A 15 12.98 2.71 -6.39
C VAL A 15 13.73 3.79 -7.14
N LEU A 16 13.98 3.57 -8.44
CA LEU A 16 14.71 4.52 -9.27
C LEU A 16 13.98 5.87 -9.36
N LEU A 17 12.67 5.86 -9.55
CA LEU A 17 11.86 7.08 -9.69
C LEU A 17 11.69 7.82 -8.35
N GLY A 18 11.45 7.09 -7.26
CA GLY A 18 11.33 7.66 -5.92
C GLY A 18 12.64 8.29 -5.45
N LEU A 19 13.75 7.56 -5.53
CA LEU A 19 15.07 8.10 -5.21
C LEU A 19 15.48 9.22 -6.17
N GLY A 20 15.14 9.10 -7.46
CA GLY A 20 15.37 10.17 -8.44
C GLY A 20 14.67 11.48 -8.05
N THR A 21 13.43 11.41 -7.58
CA THR A 21 12.69 12.57 -7.06
C THR A 21 13.41 13.20 -5.86
N ILE A 22 13.88 12.38 -4.92
CA ILE A 22 14.65 12.82 -3.75
C ILE A 22 15.94 13.53 -4.18
N PHE A 23 16.74 12.90 -5.04
CA PHE A 23 18.01 13.46 -5.49
C PHE A 23 17.82 14.76 -6.27
N LEU A 24 16.79 14.85 -7.12
CA LEU A 24 16.46 16.10 -7.81
C LEU A 24 16.14 17.22 -6.81
N SER A 25 15.39 16.94 -5.75
CA SER A 25 15.12 17.92 -4.70
C SER A 25 16.38 18.33 -3.94
N LEU A 26 17.27 17.39 -3.62
CA LEU A 26 18.58 17.69 -2.99
C LEU A 26 19.51 18.48 -3.91
N LEU A 27 19.38 18.36 -5.23
CA LEU A 27 20.10 19.16 -6.23
C LEU A 27 19.48 20.55 -6.47
N GLY A 28 18.42 20.91 -5.73
CA GLY A 28 17.79 22.23 -5.77
C GLY A 28 16.50 22.31 -6.61
N LEU A 29 16.02 21.21 -7.19
CA LEU A 29 14.72 21.17 -7.85
C LEU A 29 13.61 21.02 -6.79
N ILE A 30 13.21 22.15 -6.20
CA ILE A 30 12.15 22.21 -5.20
C ILE A 30 10.81 22.42 -5.91
N VAL A 31 9.96 21.40 -5.90
CA VAL A 31 8.60 21.54 -6.42
C VAL A 31 7.76 22.28 -5.38
N PRO A 32 7.15 23.42 -5.73
CA PRO A 32 6.36 24.19 -4.77
C PRO A 32 5.17 23.38 -4.25
N LYS A 33 4.89 23.50 -2.95
CA LYS A 33 3.73 22.90 -2.28
C LYS A 33 2.47 23.73 -2.55
N PRO A 34 1.43 23.16 -3.19
CA PRO A 34 0.15 23.84 -3.30
C PRO A 34 -0.53 24.02 -1.95
N ASN A 35 -1.29 25.10 -1.83
CA ASN A 35 -2.19 25.35 -0.72
C ASN A 35 -3.63 24.97 -1.14
N PHE A 36 -4.22 24.05 -0.39
CA PHE A 36 -5.59 23.62 -0.56
C PHE A 36 -6.51 24.08 0.57
N ASN A 37 -6.02 24.87 1.53
CA ASN A 37 -6.78 25.25 2.71
C ASN A 37 -7.77 26.38 2.38
N TRP A 38 -9.03 26.24 2.80
CA TRP A 38 -10.05 27.29 2.67
C TRP A 38 -11.20 27.10 3.68
N THR A 39 -11.77 28.22 4.11
CA THR A 39 -12.90 28.27 5.07
C THR A 39 -14.19 28.70 4.38
N ASN A 40 -14.09 29.61 3.41
CA ASN A 40 -15.24 30.15 2.67
C ASN A 40 -14.91 30.32 1.18
N VAL A 41 -15.93 30.65 0.39
CA VAL A 41 -15.81 30.76 -1.09
C VAL A 41 -14.83 31.86 -1.51
N SER A 42 -14.75 32.95 -0.75
CA SER A 42 -13.81 34.05 -1.05
C SER A 42 -12.36 33.58 -0.88
N GLU A 43 -12.05 32.92 0.25
CA GLU A 43 -10.72 32.35 0.51
C GLU A 43 -10.36 31.25 -0.49
N PHE A 44 -11.33 30.45 -0.94
CA PHE A 44 -11.10 29.48 -2.00
C PHE A 44 -10.64 30.15 -3.30
N GLN A 45 -11.25 31.28 -3.68
CA GLN A 45 -10.85 32.02 -4.88
C GLN A 45 -9.50 32.71 -4.72
N THR A 46 -9.23 33.32 -3.57
CA THR A 46 -8.01 34.12 -3.35
C THR A 46 -6.79 33.29 -2.99
N THR A 47 -6.97 32.07 -2.47
CA THR A 47 -5.89 31.16 -2.07
C THR A 47 -5.75 29.99 -3.02
N VAL A 48 -6.83 29.23 -3.26
CA VAL A 48 -6.75 27.97 -4.03
C VAL A 48 -6.68 28.23 -5.53
N LEU A 49 -7.48 29.18 -6.04
CA LEU A 49 -7.49 29.54 -7.47
C LEU A 49 -6.48 30.65 -7.84
N GLN A 50 -5.63 31.05 -6.90
CA GLN A 50 -4.58 32.04 -7.16
C GLN A 50 -3.59 31.51 -8.21
N SER A 51 -3.13 32.39 -9.10
CA SER A 51 -2.20 32.03 -10.19
C SER A 51 -0.93 31.32 -9.70
N ALA A 52 -0.33 31.77 -8.59
CA ALA A 52 0.84 31.14 -7.98
C ALA A 52 0.54 29.70 -7.50
N ASN A 53 -0.64 29.47 -6.93
CA ASN A 53 -1.06 28.14 -6.48
C ASN A 53 -1.34 27.20 -7.67
N LEU A 54 -2.00 27.72 -8.71
CA LEU A 54 -2.23 26.97 -9.95
C LEU A 54 -0.93 26.60 -10.65
N GLN A 55 0.09 27.47 -10.61
CA GLN A 55 1.44 27.15 -11.07
C GLN A 55 2.06 26.03 -10.24
N ALA A 56 1.91 26.04 -8.91
CA ALA A 56 2.40 24.97 -8.06
C ALA A 56 1.74 23.62 -8.37
N ILE A 57 0.42 23.61 -8.56
CA ILE A 57 -0.33 22.44 -9.02
C ILE A 57 0.19 21.97 -10.40
N GLY A 58 0.48 22.91 -11.30
CA GLY A 58 1.06 22.63 -12.61
C GLY A 58 2.43 21.95 -12.53
N TYR A 59 3.33 22.41 -11.65
CA TYR A 59 4.62 21.76 -11.44
C TYR A 59 4.48 20.33 -10.89
N GLN A 60 3.57 20.12 -9.93
CA GLN A 60 3.27 18.79 -9.41
C GLN A 60 2.66 17.86 -10.48
N PHE A 61 1.75 18.39 -11.31
CA PHE A 61 1.19 17.65 -12.44
C PHE A 61 2.28 17.20 -13.41
N LEU A 62 3.19 18.09 -13.78
CA LEU A 62 4.31 17.77 -14.68
C LEU A 62 5.23 16.70 -14.07
N LEU A 63 5.57 16.83 -12.78
CA LEU A 63 6.36 15.82 -12.07
C LEU A 63 5.69 14.44 -12.14
N VAL A 64 4.40 14.36 -11.80
CA VAL A 64 3.64 13.11 -11.83
C VAL A 64 3.57 12.53 -13.22
N LEU A 65 3.23 13.35 -14.23
CA LEU A 65 3.11 12.91 -15.61
C LEU A 65 4.44 12.39 -16.16
N LEU A 66 5.53 13.13 -15.95
CA LEU A 66 6.87 12.71 -16.38
C LEU A 66 7.27 11.40 -15.70
N THR A 67 7.08 11.31 -14.38
CA THR A 67 7.41 10.10 -13.61
C THR A 67 6.60 8.90 -14.09
N ALA A 68 5.30 9.07 -14.35
CA ALA A 68 4.44 8.01 -14.85
C ALA A 68 4.78 7.59 -16.29
N VAL A 69 5.15 8.54 -17.16
CA VAL A 69 5.59 8.25 -18.54
C VAL A 69 6.91 7.48 -18.54
N ILE A 70 7.89 7.89 -17.73
CA ILE A 70 9.16 7.17 -17.56
C ILE A 70 8.89 5.77 -16.99
N GLY A 71 8.02 5.67 -15.98
CA GLY A 71 7.58 4.39 -15.43
C GLY A 71 6.95 3.49 -16.48
N ALA A 72 6.02 4.01 -17.29
CA ALA A 72 5.37 3.27 -18.37
C ALA A 72 6.38 2.79 -19.42
N LEU A 73 7.36 3.62 -19.77
CA LEU A 73 8.46 3.26 -20.68
C LEU A 73 9.28 2.08 -20.13
N LEU A 74 9.72 2.16 -18.88
CA LEU A 74 10.55 1.13 -18.23
C LEU A 74 9.81 -0.18 -17.98
N LEU A 75 8.50 -0.11 -17.75
CA LEU A 75 7.62 -1.27 -17.56
C LEU A 75 7.09 -1.85 -18.89
N GLY A 76 7.34 -1.19 -20.02
CA GLY A 76 6.79 -1.59 -21.32
C GLY A 76 5.28 -1.42 -21.44
N LYS A 77 4.65 -0.58 -20.60
CA LYS A 77 3.21 -0.23 -20.66
C LYS A 77 2.93 0.78 -21.78
N SER A 78 1.65 0.97 -22.12
CA SER A 78 1.22 1.87 -23.19
C SER A 78 1.36 3.34 -22.78
N ILE A 79 2.37 4.03 -23.32
CA ILE A 79 2.61 5.46 -23.09
C ILE A 79 1.38 6.29 -23.47
N ARG A 80 0.75 5.99 -24.61
CA ARG A 80 -0.43 6.72 -25.09
C ARG A 80 -1.56 6.67 -24.07
N ALA A 81 -1.81 5.48 -23.50
CA ALA A 81 -2.83 5.34 -22.48
C ALA A 81 -2.41 6.01 -21.17
N THR A 82 -1.14 5.92 -20.76
CA THR A 82 -0.59 6.65 -19.59
C THR A 82 -0.81 8.15 -19.67
N VAL A 83 -0.48 8.78 -20.80
CA VAL A 83 -0.64 10.24 -20.98
C VAL A 83 -2.11 10.67 -20.94
N ILE A 84 -3.07 9.78 -21.18
CA ILE A 84 -4.50 10.07 -21.08
C ILE A 84 -5.03 9.79 -19.68
N VAL A 85 -4.67 8.65 -19.08
CA VAL A 85 -5.23 8.18 -17.80
C VAL A 85 -4.67 8.98 -16.63
N VAL A 86 -3.37 9.27 -16.61
CA VAL A 86 -2.73 9.96 -15.47
C VAL A 86 -3.31 11.35 -15.23
N PRO A 87 -3.55 12.19 -16.24
CA PRO A 87 -4.26 13.45 -16.03
C PRO A 87 -5.66 13.30 -15.45
N VAL A 88 -6.41 12.27 -15.87
CA VAL A 88 -7.74 12.00 -15.30
C VAL A 88 -7.63 11.64 -13.82
N VAL A 89 -6.73 10.72 -13.46
CA VAL A 89 -6.51 10.35 -12.05
C VAL A 89 -6.05 11.55 -11.23
N PHE A 90 -5.12 12.35 -11.76
CA PHE A 90 -4.63 13.57 -11.10
C PHE A 90 -5.74 14.59 -10.86
N LEU A 91 -6.62 14.84 -11.84
CA LEU A 91 -7.75 15.75 -11.68
C LEU A 91 -8.73 15.24 -10.61
N LEU A 92 -9.01 13.94 -10.57
CA LEU A 92 -9.86 13.35 -9.53
C LEU A 92 -9.23 13.46 -8.14
N SER A 93 -7.92 13.24 -8.03
CA SER A 93 -7.18 13.43 -6.78
C SER A 93 -7.11 14.91 -6.37
N LEU A 94 -7.04 15.85 -7.31
CA LEU A 94 -7.14 17.28 -7.01
C LEU A 94 -8.51 17.65 -6.43
N ILE A 95 -9.59 17.09 -7.00
CA ILE A 95 -10.94 17.29 -6.45
C ILE A 95 -10.98 16.79 -5.00
N ALA A 96 -10.42 15.61 -4.72
CA ALA A 96 -10.32 15.09 -3.35
C ALA A 96 -9.52 16.02 -2.42
N LEU A 97 -8.37 16.54 -2.88
CA LEU A 97 -7.54 17.47 -2.12
C LEU A 97 -8.26 18.80 -1.85
N PHE A 98 -9.06 19.30 -2.79
CA PHE A 98 -9.88 20.49 -2.59
C PHE A 98 -10.95 20.27 -1.52
N PHE A 99 -11.64 19.13 -1.52
CA PHE A 99 -12.63 18.80 -0.49
C PHE A 99 -11.99 18.65 0.89
N ALA A 100 -10.87 17.93 1.00
CA ALA A 100 -10.13 17.75 2.25
C ALA A 100 -9.50 19.05 2.78
N GLY A 101 -9.29 20.02 1.90
CA GLY A 101 -8.78 21.34 2.25
C GLY A 101 -9.75 22.23 3.04
N ASN A 102 -11.05 21.91 3.00
CA ASN A 102 -12.09 22.66 3.68
C ASN A 102 -11.98 22.56 5.21
N SER A 103 -12.15 23.67 5.92
CA SER A 103 -12.05 23.72 7.39
C SER A 103 -13.04 22.80 8.11
N VAL A 104 -14.30 22.74 7.68
CA VAL A 104 -15.32 21.86 8.28
C VAL A 104 -14.94 20.40 8.10
N VAL A 105 -14.45 20.04 6.92
CA VAL A 105 -14.01 18.68 6.60
C VAL A 105 -12.82 18.26 7.47
N LYS A 106 -11.89 19.19 7.73
CA LYS A 106 -10.75 18.96 8.63
C LYS A 106 -11.17 18.75 10.08
N GLU A 107 -12.23 19.41 10.55
CA GLU A 107 -12.77 19.20 11.91
C GLU A 107 -13.26 17.76 12.11
N PHE A 108 -13.72 17.09 11.05
CA PHE A 108 -14.11 15.67 11.07
C PHE A 108 -12.93 14.70 10.86
N ASN A 109 -11.68 15.19 10.81
CA ASN A 109 -10.47 14.41 10.52
C ASN A 109 -10.57 13.62 9.19
N LEU A 110 -11.29 14.16 8.20
CA LEU A 110 -11.45 13.53 6.90
C LEU A 110 -10.30 13.96 5.99
N GLU A 111 -9.32 13.07 5.83
CA GLU A 111 -8.18 13.35 4.94
C GLU A 111 -8.49 13.17 3.46
N ALA A 112 -7.66 13.77 2.62
CA ALA A 112 -7.71 13.67 1.15
C ALA A 112 -7.73 12.21 0.66
N VAL A 113 -7.15 11.29 1.41
CA VAL A 113 -7.14 9.85 1.15
C VAL A 113 -8.55 9.26 1.09
N ILE A 114 -9.42 9.61 2.04
CA ILE A 114 -10.81 9.12 2.08
C ILE A 114 -11.58 9.62 0.86
N PHE A 115 -11.49 10.91 0.56
CA PHE A 115 -12.15 11.48 -0.61
C PHE A 115 -11.61 10.90 -1.91
N SER A 116 -10.30 10.66 -1.99
CA SER A 116 -9.64 10.06 -3.16
C SER A 116 -10.21 8.67 -3.44
N LEU A 117 -10.29 7.81 -2.41
CA LEU A 117 -10.89 6.49 -2.54
C LEU A 117 -12.39 6.56 -2.87
N ALA A 118 -13.14 7.40 -2.15
CA ALA A 118 -14.59 7.51 -2.32
C ALA A 118 -14.96 7.96 -3.75
N ILE A 119 -14.28 8.96 -4.29
CA ILE A 119 -14.48 9.42 -5.68
C ILE A 119 -14.18 8.28 -6.66
N GLY A 120 -13.08 7.56 -6.46
CA GLY A 120 -12.73 6.43 -7.32
C GLY A 120 -13.80 5.32 -7.29
N LEU A 121 -14.27 4.94 -6.10
CA LEU A 121 -15.32 3.94 -5.90
C LEU A 121 -16.65 4.36 -6.53
N LEU A 122 -17.04 5.62 -6.35
CA LEU A 122 -18.27 6.14 -6.96
C LEU A 122 -18.20 6.02 -8.48
N ILE A 123 -17.08 6.41 -9.09
CA ILE A 123 -16.92 6.37 -10.55
C ILE A 123 -16.91 4.94 -11.06
N SER A 124 -16.15 4.03 -10.44
CA SER A 124 -16.01 2.64 -10.92
C SER A 124 -17.30 1.81 -10.78
N ASN A 125 -18.17 2.18 -9.84
CA ASN A 125 -19.43 1.47 -9.60
C ASN A 125 -20.63 2.09 -10.33
N LEU A 126 -20.58 3.39 -10.66
CA LEU A 126 -21.58 4.07 -11.49
C LEU A 126 -21.30 3.94 -12.99
N PHE A 127 -20.02 3.92 -13.39
CA PHE A 127 -19.60 3.90 -14.79
C PHE A 127 -18.74 2.68 -15.11
N LYS A 128 -18.95 2.09 -16.28
CA LYS A 128 -18.08 1.03 -16.80
C LYS A 128 -16.81 1.66 -17.40
N LEU A 129 -15.71 1.59 -16.68
CA LEU A 129 -14.41 2.05 -17.19
C LEU A 129 -13.88 1.10 -18.28
N PRO A 130 -13.34 1.63 -19.40
CA PRO A 130 -12.74 0.82 -20.46
C PRO A 130 -11.57 -0.05 -19.96
N ILE A 131 -11.38 -1.22 -20.55
CA ILE A 131 -10.29 -2.16 -20.18
C ILE A 131 -8.92 -1.50 -20.31
N TRP A 132 -8.69 -0.72 -21.38
CA TRP A 132 -7.43 -0.01 -21.60
C TRP A 132 -7.16 1.05 -20.53
N PHE A 133 -8.20 1.62 -19.92
CA PHE A 133 -8.08 2.59 -18.83
C PHE A 133 -7.63 1.87 -17.56
N LYS A 134 -8.34 0.79 -17.21
CA LYS A 134 -8.02 -0.04 -16.04
C LYS A 134 -6.61 -0.64 -16.11
N ALA A 135 -6.15 -1.02 -17.30
CA ALA A 135 -4.81 -1.61 -17.49
C ALA A 135 -3.64 -0.66 -17.15
N VAL A 136 -3.90 0.65 -17.08
CA VAL A 136 -2.90 1.68 -16.77
C VAL A 136 -2.98 2.15 -15.33
N LEU A 137 -4.13 1.98 -14.66
CA LEU A 137 -4.24 2.23 -13.23
C LEU A 137 -3.19 1.36 -12.52
N ASN A 138 -2.42 2.01 -11.65
CA ASN A 138 -1.33 1.36 -10.95
C ASN A 138 -1.20 1.95 -9.55
N ALA A 139 -2.16 1.59 -8.71
CA ALA A 139 -2.17 1.98 -7.31
C ALA A 139 -0.85 1.66 -6.59
N GLU A 140 -0.33 0.44 -6.76
CA GLU A 140 0.91 0.00 -6.10
C GLU A 140 2.11 0.87 -6.48
N PHE A 141 2.25 1.20 -7.76
CA PHE A 141 3.33 2.08 -8.22
C PHE A 141 3.30 3.44 -7.51
N TYR A 142 2.13 4.06 -7.37
CA TYR A 142 1.98 5.34 -6.66
C TYR A 142 2.24 5.20 -5.16
N VAL A 143 1.69 4.16 -4.50
CA VAL A 143 1.95 3.91 -3.07
C VAL A 143 3.44 3.72 -2.81
N LYS A 144 4.13 2.90 -3.60
CA LYS A 144 5.55 2.57 -3.40
C LYS A 144 6.45 3.80 -3.54
N ILE A 145 6.17 4.70 -4.49
CA ILE A 145 6.90 5.97 -4.63
C ILE A 145 6.65 6.86 -3.40
N GLY A 146 5.38 7.03 -2.99
CA GLY A 146 5.05 7.78 -1.78
C GLY A 146 5.74 7.23 -0.54
N LEU A 147 5.83 5.90 -0.39
CA LEU A 147 6.56 5.26 0.70
C LEU A 147 8.06 5.55 0.66
N ILE A 148 8.70 5.53 -0.50
CA ILE A 148 10.12 5.89 -0.58
C ILE A 148 10.34 7.34 -0.13
N LEU A 149 9.45 8.26 -0.52
CA LEU A 149 9.50 9.65 -0.07
C LEU A 149 9.23 9.81 1.43
N LEU A 150 8.33 9.02 2.01
CA LEU A 150 8.11 8.98 3.47
C LEU A 150 9.41 8.69 4.22
N GLY A 151 10.30 7.88 3.65
CA GLY A 151 11.61 7.56 4.23
C GLY A 151 12.46 8.80 4.51
N THR A 152 12.27 9.90 3.79
CA THR A 152 13.00 11.16 4.02
C THR A 152 12.63 11.86 5.32
N SER A 153 11.48 11.54 5.91
CA SER A 153 10.99 12.12 7.17
C SER A 153 11.06 11.15 8.36
N VAL A 154 11.55 9.93 8.15
CA VAL A 154 11.67 8.91 9.21
C VAL A 154 13.13 8.77 9.60
N ILE A 155 13.43 9.00 10.89
CA ILE A 155 14.78 8.86 11.43
C ILE A 155 15.15 7.38 11.49
N PHE A 156 16.37 7.02 11.09
CA PHE A 156 16.81 5.63 11.01
C PHE A 156 16.79 4.91 12.38
N GLY A 157 17.09 5.63 13.46
CA GLY A 157 16.99 5.08 14.82
C GLY A 157 15.58 4.58 15.15
N ASP A 158 14.56 5.31 14.72
CA ASP A 158 13.17 4.92 14.92
C ASP A 158 12.80 3.66 14.10
N ILE A 159 13.39 3.50 12.91
CA ILE A 159 13.22 2.30 12.09
C ILE A 159 13.80 1.09 12.83
N LEU A 160 14.96 1.23 13.47
CA LEU A 160 15.56 0.13 14.23
C LEU A 160 14.69 -0.26 15.43
N GLU A 161 14.26 0.71 16.23
CA GLU A 161 13.46 0.44 17.43
C GLU A 161 12.07 -0.12 17.08
N ALA A 162 11.31 0.61 16.24
CA ALA A 162 9.97 0.18 15.85
C ALA A 162 10.02 -1.06 14.93
N GLY A 163 11.06 -1.21 14.13
CA GLY A 163 11.26 -2.37 13.26
C GLY A 163 11.53 -3.65 14.03
N ALA A 164 12.33 -3.58 15.10
CA ALA A 164 12.58 -4.73 15.97
C ALA A 164 11.30 -5.19 16.67
N ARG A 165 10.56 -4.26 17.31
CA ARG A 165 9.25 -4.55 17.92
C ARG A 165 8.25 -5.06 16.87
N GLY A 166 8.24 -4.43 15.70
CA GLY A 166 7.39 -4.80 14.57
C GLY A 166 7.70 -6.20 14.02
N LEU A 167 8.95 -6.64 14.02
CA LEU A 167 9.32 -7.99 13.59
C LEU A 167 8.86 -9.05 14.58
N VAL A 168 8.99 -8.77 15.90
CA VAL A 168 8.43 -9.64 16.94
C VAL A 168 6.91 -9.72 16.81
N GLN A 169 6.23 -8.59 16.66
CA GLN A 169 4.79 -8.56 16.41
C GLN A 169 4.42 -9.36 15.18
N ALA A 170 5.08 -9.11 14.05
CA ALA A 170 4.81 -9.79 12.79
C ALA A 170 4.97 -11.30 12.91
N LEU A 171 6.00 -11.78 13.62
CA LEU A 171 6.19 -13.22 13.84
C LEU A 171 5.03 -13.83 14.65
N LEU A 172 4.63 -13.18 15.74
CA LEU A 172 3.54 -13.66 16.60
C LEU A 172 2.19 -13.64 15.87
N VAL A 173 1.89 -12.56 15.16
CA VAL A 173 0.65 -12.39 14.38
C VAL A 173 0.60 -13.38 13.22
N VAL A 174 1.65 -13.44 12.39
CA VAL A 174 1.68 -14.34 11.22
C VAL A 174 1.48 -15.80 11.66
N LEU A 175 2.20 -16.26 12.69
CA LEU A 175 2.08 -17.65 13.15
C LEU A 175 0.69 -17.96 13.74
N SER A 176 0.18 -17.09 14.61
CA SER A 176 -1.12 -17.31 15.26
C SER A 176 -2.28 -17.25 14.25
N VAL A 177 -2.32 -16.22 13.40
CA VAL A 177 -3.37 -16.01 12.41
C VAL A 177 -3.32 -17.07 11.32
N TRP A 178 -2.13 -17.42 10.81
CA TRP A 178 -2.02 -18.44 9.76
C TRP A 178 -2.50 -19.80 10.26
N TYR A 179 -2.09 -20.21 11.46
CA TYR A 179 -2.51 -21.49 12.04
C TYR A 179 -4.02 -21.52 12.29
N PHE A 180 -4.58 -20.44 12.85
CA PHE A 180 -6.02 -20.32 13.07
C PHE A 180 -6.81 -20.37 11.76
N ALA A 181 -6.41 -19.59 10.76
CA ALA A 181 -7.06 -19.56 9.45
C ALA A 181 -7.00 -20.92 8.75
N PHE A 182 -5.85 -21.60 8.80
CA PHE A 182 -5.67 -22.90 8.18
C PHE A 182 -6.53 -23.98 8.87
N TRP A 183 -6.54 -23.99 10.20
CA TRP A 183 -7.43 -24.85 10.99
C TRP A 183 -8.90 -24.61 10.66
N LEU A 184 -9.31 -23.34 10.56
CA LEU A 184 -10.69 -22.96 10.25
C LEU A 184 -11.09 -23.42 8.85
N CYS A 185 -10.22 -23.24 7.86
CA CYS A 185 -10.47 -23.71 6.49
C CYS A 185 -10.65 -25.23 6.43
N LYS A 186 -9.82 -25.98 7.16
CA LYS A 186 -9.94 -27.44 7.28
C LYS A 186 -11.28 -27.84 7.93
N LYS A 187 -11.69 -27.14 8.99
CA LYS A 187 -12.98 -27.37 9.67
C LYS A 187 -14.18 -27.12 8.75
N LEU A 188 -14.10 -26.09 7.91
CA LEU A 188 -15.13 -25.75 6.92
C LEU A 188 -15.09 -26.63 5.66
N LYS A 189 -14.13 -27.56 5.58
CA LYS A 189 -13.90 -28.46 4.43
C LYS A 189 -13.62 -27.68 3.14
N ILE A 190 -12.86 -26.59 3.25
CA ILE A 190 -12.32 -25.85 2.10
C ILE A 190 -11.16 -26.67 1.52
N ASP A 191 -10.98 -26.64 0.20
CA ASP A 191 -9.90 -27.38 -0.44
C ASP A 191 -8.51 -26.86 -0.03
N LYS A 192 -7.49 -27.71 -0.16
CA LYS A 192 -6.16 -27.46 0.39
C LYS A 192 -5.46 -26.25 -0.26
N GLU A 193 -5.61 -26.07 -1.58
CA GLU A 193 -5.01 -24.93 -2.30
C GLU A 193 -5.63 -23.62 -1.82
N MET A 194 -6.96 -23.54 -1.79
CA MET A 194 -7.68 -22.36 -1.31
C MET A 194 -7.35 -22.09 0.16
N SER A 195 -7.24 -23.13 0.99
CA SER A 195 -6.90 -22.99 2.41
C SER A 195 -5.52 -22.37 2.61
N LEU A 196 -4.51 -22.80 1.85
CA LEU A 196 -3.15 -22.25 1.91
C LEU A 196 -3.11 -20.80 1.42
N MET A 197 -3.71 -20.50 0.27
CA MET A 197 -3.73 -19.13 -0.26
C MET A 197 -4.46 -18.17 0.69
N LEU A 198 -5.63 -18.57 1.19
CA LEU A 198 -6.46 -17.78 2.09
C LEU A 198 -5.73 -17.52 3.41
N SER A 199 -5.14 -18.56 4.01
CA SER A 199 -4.44 -18.45 5.30
C SER A 199 -3.19 -17.59 5.19
N SER A 200 -2.45 -17.69 4.08
CA SER A 200 -1.30 -16.80 3.81
C SER A 200 -1.72 -15.36 3.57
N ALA A 201 -2.85 -15.14 2.88
CA ALA A 201 -3.35 -13.81 2.60
C ALA A 201 -3.70 -13.05 3.88
N VAL A 202 -4.53 -13.65 4.75
CA VAL A 202 -5.01 -13.02 5.99
C VAL A 202 -3.93 -12.84 7.06
N SER A 203 -2.83 -13.58 7.02
CA SER A 203 -1.83 -13.53 8.09
C SER A 203 -0.57 -12.72 7.78
N ILE A 204 -0.31 -12.40 6.49
CA ILE A 204 0.94 -11.76 6.06
C ILE A 204 0.63 -10.38 5.42
N CYS A 205 0.55 -10.32 4.10
CA CYS A 205 0.45 -9.07 3.35
C CYS A 205 -0.64 -9.14 2.28
N GLY A 206 -1.65 -9.99 2.49
CA GLY A 206 -2.80 -10.10 1.61
C GLY A 206 -2.45 -10.61 0.22
N VAL A 207 -2.54 -9.71 -0.76
CA VAL A 207 -2.42 -10.02 -2.20
C VAL A 207 -1.06 -10.63 -2.53
N SER A 208 0.04 -10.03 -2.07
CA SER A 208 1.40 -10.52 -2.35
C SER A 208 1.63 -11.91 -1.77
N ALA A 209 1.08 -12.20 -0.59
CA ALA A 209 1.13 -13.51 0.04
C ALA A 209 0.29 -14.54 -0.72
N ALA A 210 -0.92 -14.19 -1.16
CA ALA A 210 -1.76 -15.07 -1.98
C ALA A 210 -1.06 -15.44 -3.29
N ILE A 211 -0.46 -14.47 -4.00
CA ILE A 211 0.27 -14.68 -5.26
C ILE A 211 1.50 -15.57 -5.02
N ALA A 212 2.29 -15.28 -3.98
CA ALA A 212 3.48 -16.07 -3.66
C ALA A 212 3.11 -17.52 -3.31
N THR A 213 2.08 -17.71 -2.49
CA THR A 213 1.57 -19.04 -2.15
C THR A 213 1.03 -19.78 -3.37
N SER A 214 0.24 -19.12 -4.22
CA SER A 214 -0.28 -19.70 -5.46
C SER A 214 0.84 -20.14 -6.40
N GLY A 215 1.88 -19.32 -6.57
CA GLY A 215 3.06 -19.69 -7.35
C GLY A 215 3.83 -20.87 -6.74
N ALA A 216 3.96 -20.92 -5.41
CA ALA A 216 4.68 -21.98 -4.70
C ALA A 216 3.97 -23.35 -4.75
N ILE A 217 2.64 -23.36 -4.94
CA ILE A 217 1.84 -24.60 -4.97
C ILE A 217 1.27 -24.92 -6.35
N GLU A 218 1.61 -24.13 -7.38
CA GLU A 218 1.01 -24.17 -8.73
C GLU A 218 -0.53 -24.10 -8.69
N GLY A 219 -1.07 -23.25 -7.82
CA GLY A 219 -2.48 -23.21 -7.53
C GLY A 219 -3.33 -22.53 -8.60
N ASP A 220 -4.62 -22.87 -8.63
CA ASP A 220 -5.58 -22.37 -9.62
C ASP A 220 -5.73 -20.83 -9.61
N SER A 221 -5.67 -20.22 -10.80
CA SER A 221 -5.70 -18.77 -10.96
C SER A 221 -7.06 -18.15 -10.59
N LYS A 222 -8.17 -18.89 -10.70
CA LYS A 222 -9.49 -18.39 -10.30
C LYS A 222 -9.60 -18.33 -8.77
N LYS A 223 -9.06 -19.34 -8.07
CA LYS A 223 -8.95 -19.31 -6.59
C LYS A 223 -8.09 -18.15 -6.12
N LEU A 224 -6.93 -17.94 -6.76
CA LEU A 224 -6.06 -16.80 -6.49
C LEU A 224 -6.82 -15.48 -6.65
N SER A 225 -7.47 -15.26 -7.79
CA SER A 225 -8.26 -14.04 -8.03
C SER A 225 -9.34 -13.83 -6.96
N TYR A 226 -10.00 -14.91 -6.52
CA TYR A 226 -11.01 -14.81 -5.47
C TYR A 226 -10.42 -14.40 -4.12
N VAL A 227 -9.27 -14.97 -3.72
CA VAL A 227 -8.58 -14.57 -2.47
C VAL A 227 -8.13 -13.10 -2.55
N ILE A 228 -7.60 -12.67 -3.68
CA ILE A 228 -7.20 -11.28 -3.91
C ILE A 228 -8.41 -10.35 -3.75
N SER A 229 -9.55 -10.71 -4.35
CA SER A 229 -10.80 -9.97 -4.18
C SER A 229 -11.18 -9.84 -2.70
N LEU A 230 -11.20 -10.95 -1.94
CA LEU A 230 -11.52 -10.94 -0.51
C LEU A 230 -10.62 -9.98 0.28
N VAL A 231 -9.30 -10.03 0.04
CA VAL A 231 -8.33 -9.13 0.68
C VAL A 231 -8.66 -7.66 0.41
N LEU A 232 -8.79 -7.28 -0.86
CA LEU A 232 -9.02 -5.89 -1.26
C LEU A 232 -10.33 -5.34 -0.68
N ILE A 233 -11.35 -6.19 -0.71
CA ILE A 233 -12.69 -5.91 -0.22
C ILE A 233 -12.71 -5.67 1.29
N THR A 234 -12.04 -6.54 2.04
CA THR A 234 -12.03 -6.46 3.50
C THR A 234 -11.09 -5.36 3.99
N ALA A 235 -10.06 -5.02 3.22
CA ALA A 235 -9.17 -3.91 3.53
C ALA A 235 -9.90 -2.56 3.57
N ILE A 236 -10.88 -2.28 2.70
CA ILE A 236 -11.60 -0.99 2.64
C ILE A 236 -12.31 -0.63 3.96
N PRO A 237 -13.21 -1.47 4.52
CA PRO A 237 -13.86 -1.14 5.78
C PRO A 237 -12.85 -1.08 6.93
N MET A 238 -11.85 -1.97 6.97
CA MET A 238 -10.80 -1.88 7.99
C MET A 238 -10.04 -0.56 7.90
N MET A 239 -9.74 -0.12 6.68
CA MET A 239 -9.00 1.10 6.42
C MET A 239 -9.70 2.33 7.02
N ILE A 240 -11.02 2.35 6.91
CA ILE A 240 -11.86 3.45 7.35
C ILE A 240 -12.17 3.33 8.85
N PHE A 241 -12.65 2.18 9.31
CA PHE A 241 -13.21 2.04 10.66
C PHE A 241 -12.16 1.84 11.75
N MET A 242 -11.04 1.18 11.48
CA MET A 242 -10.05 0.90 12.53
C MET A 242 -9.44 2.16 13.16
N PRO A 243 -9.07 3.23 12.41
CA PRO A 243 -8.67 4.51 13.00
C PRO A 243 -9.67 5.06 14.02
N TYR A 244 -10.96 5.11 13.66
CA TYR A 244 -12.00 5.62 14.56
C TYR A 244 -12.25 4.72 15.77
N ILE A 245 -12.12 3.41 15.61
CA ILE A 245 -12.20 2.47 16.74
C ILE A 245 -11.03 2.70 17.70
N ALA A 246 -9.81 2.93 17.18
CA ALA A 246 -8.64 3.19 17.99
C ALA A 246 -8.76 4.50 18.78
N ASP A 247 -9.26 5.56 18.13
CA ASP A 247 -9.56 6.84 18.77
C ASP A 247 -10.62 6.70 19.86
N TRP A 248 -11.72 5.98 19.57
CA TRP A 248 -12.76 5.69 20.56
C TRP A 248 -12.26 4.89 21.77
N MET A 249 -11.27 4.02 21.56
CA MET A 249 -10.60 3.27 22.61
C MET A 249 -9.52 4.08 23.36
N GLY A 250 -9.19 5.29 22.90
CA GLY A 250 -8.15 6.14 23.50
C GLY A 250 -6.74 5.59 23.33
N LEU A 251 -6.47 4.86 22.26
CA LEU A 251 -5.16 4.26 22.01
C LEU A 251 -4.13 5.32 21.59
N SER A 252 -2.87 5.14 22.00
CA SER A 252 -1.77 5.99 21.53
C SER A 252 -1.54 5.81 20.02
N GLN A 253 -0.90 6.79 19.36
CA GLN A 253 -0.55 6.66 17.94
C GLN A 253 0.41 5.50 17.68
N ALA A 254 1.32 5.20 18.62
CA ALA A 254 2.23 4.06 18.51
C ALA A 254 1.46 2.71 18.50
N VAL A 255 0.55 2.49 19.46
CA VAL A 255 -0.28 1.28 19.52
C VAL A 255 -1.21 1.20 18.31
N THR A 256 -1.84 2.31 17.95
CA THR A 256 -2.74 2.37 16.79
C THR A 256 -1.99 2.05 15.51
N GLY A 257 -0.82 2.66 15.29
CA GLY A 257 0.03 2.39 14.14
C GLY A 257 0.43 0.92 14.08
N ALA A 258 0.87 0.34 15.21
CA ALA A 258 1.23 -1.07 15.27
C ALA A 258 0.04 -1.98 14.98
N TRP A 259 -1.15 -1.66 15.50
CA TRP A 259 -2.37 -2.40 15.24
C TRP A 259 -2.75 -2.38 13.75
N LEU A 260 -2.86 -1.18 13.16
CA LEU A 260 -3.17 -0.98 11.74
C LEU A 260 -2.17 -1.70 10.84
N GLY A 261 -0.87 -1.55 11.11
CA GLY A 261 0.21 -2.16 10.35
C GLY A 261 0.22 -3.69 10.41
N GLY A 262 -0.17 -4.27 11.55
CA GLY A 262 -0.20 -5.73 11.73
C GLY A 262 -1.45 -6.40 11.15
N SER A 263 -2.60 -5.72 11.10
CA SER A 263 -3.89 -6.34 10.77
C SER A 263 -4.43 -6.00 9.38
N ILE A 264 -4.11 -4.84 8.79
CA ILE A 264 -4.65 -4.46 7.47
C ILE A 264 -3.82 -5.11 6.37
N ASP A 265 -4.45 -5.89 5.49
CA ASP A 265 -3.75 -6.80 4.56
C ASP A 265 -3.25 -6.16 3.26
N THR A 266 -3.20 -4.84 3.17
CA THR A 266 -2.57 -4.16 2.03
C THR A 266 -1.75 -2.97 2.51
N THR A 267 -0.55 -2.78 1.96
CA THR A 267 0.31 -1.66 2.35
C THR A 267 -0.34 -0.31 2.04
N GLY A 268 -1.07 -0.19 0.93
CA GLY A 268 -1.82 1.02 0.61
C GLY A 268 -2.85 1.36 1.68
N ALA A 269 -3.70 0.41 2.08
CA ALA A 269 -4.72 0.65 3.10
C ALA A 269 -4.10 0.93 4.48
N VAL A 270 -2.99 0.27 4.85
CA VAL A 270 -2.28 0.60 6.10
C VAL A 270 -1.85 2.06 6.12
N VAL A 271 -1.23 2.52 5.03
CA VAL A 271 -0.75 3.90 4.90
C VAL A 271 -1.92 4.89 4.97
N ALA A 272 -3.03 4.59 4.28
CA ALA A 272 -4.25 5.39 4.37
C ALA A 272 -4.77 5.50 5.80
N SER A 273 -4.90 4.39 6.51
CA SER A 273 -5.37 4.40 7.89
C SER A 273 -4.41 5.09 8.83
N GLY A 274 -3.11 4.88 8.64
CA GLY A 274 -2.08 5.51 9.45
C GLY A 274 -2.10 7.03 9.27
N SER A 275 -2.29 7.53 8.04
CA SER A 275 -2.37 8.97 7.79
C SER A 275 -3.59 9.59 8.48
N LEU A 276 -4.75 8.90 8.47
CA LEU A 276 -5.95 9.35 9.19
C LEU A 276 -5.77 9.52 10.70
N VAL A 277 -4.81 8.83 11.30
CA VAL A 277 -4.54 8.89 12.74
C VAL A 277 -3.49 9.95 13.07
N GLY A 278 -2.41 10.00 12.29
CA GLY A 278 -1.33 10.98 12.49
C GLY A 278 0.04 10.50 12.02
N GLU A 279 1.03 11.39 12.09
CA GLU A 279 2.37 11.14 11.54
C GLU A 279 3.10 9.98 12.23
N GLU A 280 2.95 9.85 13.56
CA GLU A 280 3.56 8.75 14.31
C GLU A 280 2.89 7.43 13.95
N ALA A 281 1.56 7.39 13.88
CA ALA A 281 0.81 6.20 13.49
C ALA A 281 1.13 5.76 12.06
N LEU A 282 1.23 6.69 11.11
CA LEU A 282 1.65 6.42 9.73
C LEU A 282 3.07 5.80 9.68
N LYS A 283 4.01 6.38 10.42
CA LYS A 283 5.38 5.88 10.49
C LYS A 283 5.45 4.47 11.09
N ILE A 284 4.86 4.26 12.27
CA ILE A 284 4.89 2.95 12.96
C ILE A 284 4.15 1.90 12.15
N SER A 285 2.96 2.20 11.64
CA SER A 285 2.17 1.25 10.83
C SER A 285 2.92 0.82 9.55
N THR A 286 3.60 1.74 8.89
CA THR A 286 4.46 1.45 7.74
C THR A 286 5.60 0.51 8.12
N ILE A 287 6.33 0.83 9.20
CA ILE A 287 7.46 0.02 9.67
C ILE A 287 7.00 -1.39 10.06
N VAL A 288 5.93 -1.51 10.84
CA VAL A 288 5.36 -2.81 11.25
C VAL A 288 4.92 -3.63 10.04
N LYS A 289 4.24 -3.00 9.07
CA LYS A 289 3.85 -3.68 7.83
C LYS A 289 5.06 -4.14 7.01
N PHE A 290 6.14 -3.35 6.96
CA PHE A 290 7.37 -3.77 6.30
C PHE A 290 8.03 -4.96 7.02
N SER A 291 8.06 -4.95 8.36
CA SER A 291 8.52 -6.10 9.13
C SER A 291 7.72 -7.37 8.82
N GLN A 292 6.41 -7.26 8.60
CA GLN A 292 5.57 -8.38 8.16
C GLN A 292 5.88 -8.81 6.72
N ASN A 293 6.13 -7.86 5.81
CA ASN A 293 6.51 -8.16 4.42
C ASN A 293 7.88 -8.88 4.33
N VAL A 294 8.81 -8.63 5.25
CA VAL A 294 10.11 -9.34 5.32
C VAL A 294 9.88 -10.85 5.49
N LEU A 295 8.85 -11.25 6.26
CA LEU A 295 8.53 -12.66 6.51
C LEU A 295 7.96 -13.39 5.29
N LEU A 296 7.53 -12.67 4.24
CA LEU A 296 6.91 -13.26 3.05
C LEU A 296 7.81 -14.30 2.37
N GLY A 297 9.10 -13.99 2.18
CA GLY A 297 10.03 -14.89 1.53
C GLY A 297 10.21 -16.20 2.32
N ILE A 298 10.29 -16.10 3.64
CA ILE A 298 10.42 -17.25 4.56
C ILE A 298 9.13 -18.07 4.58
N ALA A 299 7.97 -17.41 4.60
CA ALA A 299 6.68 -18.08 4.59
C ALA A 299 6.43 -18.83 3.27
N ALA A 300 6.71 -18.20 2.13
CA ALA A 300 6.57 -18.83 0.81
C ALA A 300 7.47 -20.07 0.68
N PHE A 301 8.70 -19.99 1.20
CA PHE A 301 9.61 -21.12 1.33
C PHE A 301 9.00 -22.27 2.15
N ALA A 302 8.50 -21.97 3.36
CA ALA A 302 7.93 -22.98 4.24
C ALA A 302 6.70 -23.66 3.62
N ILE A 303 5.87 -22.89 2.91
CA ILE A 303 4.67 -23.40 2.22
C ILE A 303 5.05 -24.31 1.05
N SER A 304 6.07 -23.94 0.27
CA SER A 304 6.58 -24.78 -0.84
C SER A 304 7.05 -26.15 -0.32
N ILE A 305 7.80 -26.17 0.79
CA ILE A 305 8.22 -27.40 1.45
C ILE A 305 7.01 -28.21 1.91
N TYR A 306 6.08 -27.60 2.64
CA TYR A 306 4.86 -28.26 3.13
C TYR A 306 4.04 -28.88 1.99
N TRP A 307 3.90 -28.16 0.87
CA TRP A 307 3.16 -28.64 -0.29
C TRP A 307 3.83 -29.86 -0.91
N THR A 308 5.15 -29.82 -1.09
CA THR A 308 5.94 -30.89 -1.70
C THR A 308 5.88 -32.18 -0.89
N TYR A 309 6.02 -32.11 0.44
CA TYR A 309 5.96 -33.31 1.29
C TYR A 309 4.57 -33.93 1.37
N ASN A 310 3.52 -33.13 1.22
CA ASN A 310 2.17 -33.53 1.55
C ASN A 310 1.26 -33.68 0.32
N SER A 311 1.82 -33.55 -0.88
CA SER A 311 1.18 -33.82 -2.16
C SER A 311 1.94 -34.97 -2.82
N ALA A 312 1.28 -36.11 -3.02
CA ALA A 312 1.87 -37.34 -3.58
C ALA A 312 2.37 -37.22 -5.04
N LYS A 313 2.32 -36.02 -5.64
CA LYS A 313 2.95 -35.73 -6.91
C LYS A 313 4.42 -35.43 -6.64
N LYS A 314 5.31 -36.28 -7.16
CA LYS A 314 6.70 -35.92 -7.45
C LYS A 314 6.66 -34.69 -8.37
N ALA A 315 6.67 -33.49 -7.79
CA ALA A 315 6.81 -32.28 -8.56
C ALA A 315 8.27 -32.22 -9.03
N GLU A 316 8.49 -32.58 -10.30
CA GLU A 316 9.81 -32.57 -10.96
C GLU A 316 10.40 -31.15 -11.09
N HIS A 317 9.63 -30.11 -10.74
CA HIS A 317 10.02 -28.70 -10.82
C HIS A 317 9.76 -27.90 -9.54
N VAL A 318 9.98 -28.50 -8.36
CA VAL A 318 10.13 -27.67 -7.14
C VAL A 318 11.49 -27.00 -7.22
N GLU A 319 11.51 -25.71 -7.57
CA GLU A 319 12.72 -24.89 -7.49
C GLU A 319 13.33 -25.07 -6.10
N LYS A 320 14.58 -25.57 -6.06
CA LYS A 320 15.29 -25.74 -4.81
C LYS A 320 15.33 -24.40 -4.12
N PRO A 321 14.93 -24.34 -2.85
CA PRO A 321 14.78 -23.07 -2.21
C PRO A 321 16.16 -22.45 -1.97
N THR A 322 16.38 -21.34 -2.67
CA THR A 322 17.67 -20.64 -2.69
C THR A 322 17.45 -19.24 -2.15
N LEU A 323 18.50 -18.62 -1.59
CA LEU A 323 18.49 -17.20 -1.20
C LEU A 323 17.99 -16.27 -2.33
N SER A 324 18.15 -16.69 -3.59
CA SER A 324 17.57 -16.01 -4.77
C SER A 324 16.06 -15.83 -4.67
N ILE A 325 15.31 -16.85 -4.23
CA ILE A 325 13.84 -16.78 -4.16
C ILE A 325 13.41 -15.77 -3.08
N ILE A 326 14.09 -15.78 -1.93
CA ILE A 326 13.81 -14.80 -0.86
C ILE A 326 14.06 -13.38 -1.39
N TRP A 327 15.18 -13.17 -2.09
CA TRP A 327 15.51 -11.89 -2.71
C TRP A 327 14.50 -11.48 -3.79
N GLU A 328 14.07 -12.41 -4.63
CA GLU A 328 13.09 -12.18 -5.70
C GLU A 328 11.70 -11.83 -5.15
N ARG A 329 11.31 -12.36 -3.98
CA ARG A 329 10.03 -12.05 -3.32
C ARG A 329 10.09 -10.84 -2.38
N PHE A 330 11.28 -10.46 -1.91
CA PHE A 330 11.44 -9.31 -1.04
C PHE A 330 11.00 -8.01 -1.75
N PRO A 331 10.16 -7.16 -1.14
CA PRO A 331 9.72 -5.91 -1.77
C PRO A 331 10.87 -4.89 -1.88
N LYS A 332 11.35 -4.60 -3.10
CA LYS A 332 12.57 -3.78 -3.26
C LYS A 332 12.36 -2.31 -2.92
N PHE A 333 11.12 -1.82 -2.98
CA PHE A 333 10.80 -0.46 -2.55
C PHE A 333 11.11 -0.19 -1.06
N VAL A 334 11.11 -1.24 -0.21
CA VAL A 334 11.54 -1.13 1.19
C VAL A 334 13.02 -0.74 1.29
N LEU A 335 13.87 -1.20 0.36
CA LEU A 335 15.27 -0.78 0.30
C LEU A 335 15.38 0.71 -0.04
N GLY A 336 14.54 1.20 -0.96
CA GLY A 336 14.47 2.62 -1.30
C GLY A 336 14.06 3.48 -0.10
N PHE A 337 13.05 3.03 0.67
CA PHE A 337 12.64 3.68 1.91
C PHE A 337 13.76 3.72 2.96
N VAL A 338 14.40 2.58 3.24
CA VAL A 338 15.51 2.50 4.22
C VAL A 338 16.70 3.34 3.76
N PHE A 339 17.03 3.32 2.47
CA PHE A 339 18.09 4.15 1.92
C PHE A 339 17.79 5.65 2.06
N ALA A 340 16.56 6.07 1.75
CA ALA A 340 16.13 7.46 1.97
C ALA A 340 16.26 7.86 3.44
N SER A 341 15.82 7.02 4.37
CA SER A 341 15.98 7.27 5.81
C SER A 341 17.44 7.37 6.24
N LEU A 342 18.30 6.47 5.79
CA LEU A 342 19.75 6.52 6.05
C LEU A 342 20.37 7.82 5.51
N LEU A 343 20.03 8.17 4.26
CA LEU A 343 20.54 9.37 3.60
C LEU A 343 20.16 10.63 4.42
N PHE A 344 18.90 10.78 4.80
CA PHE A 344 18.43 11.95 5.56
C PHE A 344 18.84 11.93 7.04
N SER A 345 19.11 10.76 7.62
CA SER A 345 19.57 10.66 9.01
C SER A 345 21.06 10.93 9.18
N PHE A 346 21.89 10.63 8.17
CA PHE A 346 23.35 10.63 8.34
C PHE A 346 24.13 11.48 7.33
N ALA A 347 23.56 11.78 6.15
CA ALA A 347 24.31 12.45 5.08
C ALA A 347 23.75 13.83 4.70
N VAL A 348 22.45 14.08 4.88
CA VAL A 348 21.82 15.37 4.59
C VAL A 348 21.90 16.25 5.84
N SER A 349 22.41 17.48 5.69
CA SER A 349 22.45 18.47 6.78
C SER A 349 21.07 18.99 7.13
N GLU A 350 20.87 19.44 8.38
CA GLU A 350 19.59 19.97 8.86
C GLU A 350 19.07 21.13 8.00
N ASP A 351 19.96 22.06 7.60
CA ASP A 351 19.62 23.19 6.71
C ASP A 351 19.11 22.71 5.35
N THR A 352 19.78 21.71 4.76
CA THR A 352 19.37 21.14 3.47
C THR A 352 18.01 20.44 3.60
N TYR A 353 17.82 19.66 4.67
CA TYR A 353 16.55 18.99 4.94
C TYR A 353 15.41 20.01 5.12
N ALA A 354 15.64 21.07 5.89
CA ALA A 354 14.66 22.13 6.12
C ALA A 354 14.16 22.76 4.82
N ASN A 355 15.02 22.89 3.81
CA ASN A 355 14.67 23.44 2.50
C ASN A 355 13.82 22.50 1.63
N VAL A 356 13.96 21.18 1.78
CA VAL A 356 13.28 20.19 0.91
C VAL A 356 12.10 19.48 1.57
N LYS A 357 12.03 19.44 2.92
CA LYS A 357 11.06 18.61 3.66
C LYS A 357 9.61 18.87 3.28
N ASP A 358 9.20 20.13 3.14
CA ASP A 358 7.80 20.48 2.87
C ASP A 358 7.40 20.13 1.43
N SER A 359 8.35 20.26 0.49
CA SER A 359 8.18 19.85 -0.89
C SER A 359 8.04 18.33 -0.99
N LEU A 360 8.98 17.58 -0.40
CA LEU A 360 8.97 16.12 -0.41
C LEU A 360 7.72 15.55 0.27
N LYS A 361 7.31 16.10 1.41
CA LYS A 361 6.09 15.73 2.12
C LYS A 361 4.83 16.04 1.31
N SER A 362 4.80 17.17 0.58
CA SER A 362 3.69 17.50 -0.31
C SER A 362 3.58 16.54 -1.50
N ILE A 363 4.71 16.22 -2.15
CA ILE A 363 4.77 15.27 -3.25
C ILE A 363 4.38 13.86 -2.76
N GLN A 364 4.85 13.46 -1.58
CA GLN A 364 4.46 12.21 -0.94
C GLN A 364 2.93 12.12 -0.77
N GLY A 365 2.31 13.13 -0.17
CA GLY A 365 0.86 13.17 0.01
C GLY A 365 0.08 13.09 -1.31
N LEU A 366 0.61 13.73 -2.36
CA LEU A 366 0.05 13.64 -3.70
C LEU A 366 0.13 12.22 -4.28
N TRP A 367 1.26 11.52 -4.14
CA TRP A 367 1.38 10.12 -4.58
C TRP A 367 0.38 9.22 -3.87
N PHE A 368 0.15 9.44 -2.57
CA PHE A 368 -0.89 8.74 -1.83
C PHE A 368 -2.29 9.07 -2.35
N ALA A 369 -2.63 10.34 -2.60
CA ALA A 369 -3.93 10.70 -3.19
C ALA A 369 -4.16 9.99 -4.54
N LEU A 370 -3.16 9.99 -5.44
CA LEU A 370 -3.21 9.29 -6.73
C LEU A 370 -3.38 7.78 -6.58
N ALA A 371 -2.68 7.18 -5.62
CA ALA A 371 -2.82 5.77 -5.29
C ALA A 371 -4.25 5.44 -4.89
N PHE A 372 -4.82 6.17 -3.93
CA PHE A 372 -6.15 5.88 -3.39
C PHE A 372 -7.27 6.14 -4.40
N THR A 373 -7.13 7.17 -5.24
CA THR A 373 -8.01 7.36 -6.39
C THR A 373 -7.94 6.17 -7.33
N SER A 374 -6.74 5.67 -7.64
CA SER A 374 -6.57 4.50 -8.51
C SER A 374 -7.17 3.22 -7.90
N ILE A 375 -6.96 2.97 -6.61
CA ILE A 375 -7.58 1.85 -5.87
C ILE A 375 -9.11 1.89 -5.99
N GLY A 376 -9.71 3.07 -5.78
CA GLY A 376 -11.16 3.22 -5.91
C GLY A 376 -11.66 2.95 -7.33
N LEU A 377 -10.94 3.45 -8.34
CA LEU A 377 -11.27 3.27 -9.75
C LEU A 377 -11.13 1.80 -10.23
N GLU A 378 -10.22 1.05 -9.63
CA GLU A 378 -10.01 -0.38 -9.91
C GLU A 378 -11.07 -1.27 -9.23
N THR A 379 -11.57 -0.85 -8.06
CA THR A 379 -12.45 -1.66 -7.20
C THR A 379 -13.90 -1.72 -7.72
N ASN A 380 -14.45 -2.92 -7.85
CA ASN A 380 -15.85 -3.16 -8.22
C ASN A 380 -16.60 -3.91 -7.10
N ILE A 381 -17.59 -3.24 -6.51
CA ILE A 381 -18.39 -3.76 -5.38
C ILE A 381 -19.26 -4.93 -5.84
N LYS A 382 -19.60 -5.06 -7.13
CA LYS A 382 -20.40 -6.21 -7.59
C LYS A 382 -19.63 -7.53 -7.54
N ASP A 383 -18.31 -7.47 -7.65
CA ASP A 383 -17.45 -8.65 -7.56
C ASP A 383 -17.39 -9.20 -6.12
N LEU A 384 -17.84 -8.42 -5.12
CA LEU A 384 -18.00 -8.84 -3.71
C LEU A 384 -18.98 -10.00 -3.53
N PHE A 385 -20.04 -10.02 -4.34
CA PHE A 385 -21.23 -10.84 -4.08
C PHE A 385 -21.43 -11.94 -5.13
N GLY A 386 -20.51 -12.06 -6.10
CA GLY A 386 -20.68 -12.86 -7.31
C GLY A 386 -20.18 -14.31 -7.28
N HIS A 387 -19.73 -14.87 -6.14
CA HIS A 387 -19.07 -16.18 -6.13
C HIS A 387 -19.87 -17.31 -5.45
N GLU A 388 -19.84 -18.49 -6.08
CA GLU A 388 -20.70 -19.66 -5.82
C GLU A 388 -20.49 -20.38 -4.48
N SER A 389 -19.41 -20.08 -3.73
CA SER A 389 -19.15 -20.69 -2.43
C SER A 389 -18.89 -19.64 -1.36
N LYS A 390 -19.84 -19.54 -0.41
CA LYS A 390 -19.75 -18.64 0.75
C LYS A 390 -18.76 -19.11 1.82
N LYS A 391 -18.30 -20.37 1.77
CA LYS A 391 -17.43 -20.95 2.82
C LYS A 391 -16.08 -20.23 2.94
N PRO A 392 -15.33 -19.95 1.85
CA PRO A 392 -14.08 -19.21 1.97
C PRO A 392 -14.28 -17.76 2.38
N LEU A 393 -15.39 -17.13 2.00
CA LEU A 393 -15.74 -15.79 2.50
C LEU A 393 -15.89 -15.81 4.02
N TYR A 394 -16.68 -16.73 4.57
CA TYR A 394 -16.84 -16.84 6.03
C TYR A 394 -15.52 -17.19 6.73
N ALA A 395 -14.72 -18.09 6.15
CA ALA A 395 -13.41 -18.44 6.69
C ALA A 395 -12.49 -17.22 6.76
N PHE A 396 -12.44 -16.43 5.67
CA PHE A 396 -11.63 -15.22 5.60
C PHE A 396 -12.10 -14.17 6.62
N LEU A 397 -13.40 -13.86 6.68
CA LEU A 397 -13.92 -12.86 7.61
C LEU A 397 -13.72 -13.26 9.08
N ILE A 398 -13.92 -14.53 9.44
CA ILE A 398 -13.67 -15.01 10.81
C ILE A 398 -12.18 -14.97 11.13
N ALA A 399 -11.31 -15.39 10.21
CA ALA A 399 -9.86 -15.27 10.37
C ALA A 399 -9.41 -13.81 10.48
N GLN A 400 -10.04 -12.91 9.73
CA GLN A 400 -9.76 -11.47 9.80
C GLN A 400 -10.15 -10.89 11.14
N THR A 401 -11.34 -11.21 11.64
CA THR A 401 -11.78 -10.75 12.96
C THR A 401 -10.84 -11.25 14.06
N PHE A 402 -10.38 -12.50 13.94
CA PHE A 402 -9.33 -13.03 14.82
C PHE A 402 -8.02 -12.25 14.69
N ASN A 403 -7.56 -11.97 13.45
CA ASN A 403 -6.38 -11.16 13.18
C ASN A 403 -6.46 -9.77 13.83
N ILE A 404 -7.58 -9.07 13.66
CA ILE A 404 -7.83 -7.76 14.25
C ILE A 404 -7.71 -7.83 15.79
N ALA A 405 -8.34 -8.82 16.42
CA ALA A 405 -8.33 -8.97 17.87
C ALA A 405 -6.95 -9.35 18.42
N ILE A 406 -6.28 -10.36 17.84
CA ILE A 406 -4.98 -10.82 18.34
C ILE A 406 -3.89 -9.79 18.09
N THR A 407 -3.93 -9.09 16.95
CA THR A 407 -2.98 -8.03 16.65
C THR A 407 -3.13 -6.85 17.60
N LEU A 408 -4.36 -6.49 18.00
CA LEU A 408 -4.57 -5.43 19.00
C LEU A 408 -3.91 -5.79 20.33
N VAL A 409 -4.13 -7.02 20.81
CA VAL A 409 -3.51 -7.49 22.08
C VAL A 409 -1.99 -7.42 21.99
N ILE A 410 -1.40 -7.91 20.90
CA ILE A 410 0.05 -7.89 20.72
C ILE A 410 0.58 -6.45 20.58
N ALA A 411 -0.12 -5.58 19.86
CA ALA A 411 0.25 -4.18 19.68
C ALA A 411 0.25 -3.43 21.02
N VAL A 412 -0.77 -3.63 21.87
CA VAL A 412 -0.81 -3.05 23.22
C VAL A 412 0.34 -3.55 24.08
N ILE A 413 0.71 -4.82 24.00
CA ILE A 413 1.82 -5.38 24.79
C ILE A 413 3.18 -4.85 24.35
N LEU A 414 3.38 -4.66 23.04
CA LEU A 414 4.70 -4.31 22.48
C LEU A 414 4.92 -2.80 22.31
N PHE A 415 3.85 -2.02 22.14
CA PHE A 415 3.90 -0.58 21.84
C PHE A 415 3.11 0.30 22.82
N GLY A 416 2.43 -0.30 23.80
CA GLY A 416 1.62 0.39 24.80
C GLY A 416 2.35 0.78 26.08
#